data_AF-A0A1G9AJP4-F1
#
_entry.id   AF-A0A1G9AJP4-F1
#
_cell.length_a   1.000
_cell.length_b   1.000
_cell.length_c   1.000
_cell.angle_alpha   90.00
_cell.angle_beta   90.00
_cell.angle_gamma   90.00
#
_symmetry.space_group_name_H-M   'P 1'
#
loop_
_entity.id
_entity.type
_entity.pdbx_description
1 polymer ?
#
loop_
_entity_poly.entity_id
_entity_poly.type
_entity_poly.pdbx_seq_one_letter_code
_entity_poly.pdbx_strand_id
1 'polypeptide(L)'
;MNFYVNEIIQDNSSEKQYRIVWVDSGNLILYLIELNNKNAFPEKKPISKLEELIVLDQWRKIKEDKYIKNYSSEYEIKHYSVRDSICLK
;
A
#
# COMPACT_ATOMS: atom_id res chain seq x y z
N MET A 1 -17.04 0.59 0.76
CA MET A 1 -15.93 1.02 -0.13
C MET A 1 -14.79 0.02 0.06
N ASN A 2 -14.17 -0.49 -1.00
CA ASN A 2 -13.18 -1.57 -0.84
C ASN A 2 -11.77 -1.00 -0.70
N PHE A 3 -10.90 -1.66 0.07
CA PHE A 3 -9.48 -1.30 0.22
C PHE A 3 -8.60 -2.48 -0.21
N TYR A 4 -7.51 -2.19 -0.92
CA TYR A 4 -6.59 -3.21 -1.43
C TYR A 4 -5.16 -2.93 -0.98
N VAL A 5 -4.39 -4.01 -0.80
CA VAL A 5 -2.97 -3.92 -0.48
C VAL A 5 -2.25 -3.16 -1.60
N ASN A 6 -1.24 -2.37 -1.23
CA ASN A 6 -0.48 -1.44 -2.05
C ASN A 6 -1.21 -0.18 -2.51
N GLU A 7 -2.51 -0.01 -2.24
CA GLU A 7 -3.17 1.28 -2.48
C GLU A 7 -2.54 2.38 -1.61
N ILE A 8 -2.52 3.61 -2.15
CA ILE A 8 -2.08 4.80 -1.44
C ILE A 8 -3.31 5.61 -1.04
N ILE A 9 -3.30 6.03 0.22
CA ILE A 9 -4.27 6.96 0.79
C ILE A 9 -3.52 8.17 1.35
N GLN A 10 -4.15 9.33 1.26
CA GLN A 10 -3.62 10.57 1.77
C GLN A 10 -4.55 11.15 2.82
N ASP A 11 -3.97 11.60 3.92
CA ASP A 11 -4.62 12.49 4.86
C ASP A 11 -4.51 13.92 4.33
N ASN A 12 -5.64 14.55 4.04
CA ASN A 12 -5.67 15.92 3.49
C ASN A 12 -5.29 16.96 4.55
N SER A 13 -5.47 16.65 5.84
CA SER A 13 -5.18 17.60 6.93
C SER A 13 -3.68 17.75 7.19
N SER A 14 -2.94 16.65 7.08
CA SER A 14 -1.50 16.59 7.34
C SER A 14 -0.64 16.44 6.08
N GLU A 15 -1.29 16.34 4.91
CA GLU A 15 -0.70 16.00 3.60
C GLU A 15 0.11 14.69 3.57
N LYS A 16 0.04 13.88 4.64
CA LYS A 16 0.77 12.62 4.76
C LYS A 16 0.16 11.55 3.88
N GLN A 17 1.04 10.78 3.23
CA GLN A 17 0.66 9.65 2.40
C GLN A 17 0.99 8.34 3.10
N TYR A 18 0.06 7.40 3.00
CA TYR A 18 0.16 6.08 3.59
C TYR A 18 -0.09 5.02 2.52
N ARG A 19 0.61 3.90 2.62
CA ARG A 19 0.36 2.71 1.81
C ARG A 19 -0.31 1.63 2.66
N ILE A 20 -1.30 0.97 2.08
CA ILE A 20 -1.95 -0.19 2.69
C ILE A 20 -1.01 -1.38 2.56
N VAL A 21 -0.57 -1.95 3.68
CA VAL A 21 0.35 -3.11 3.70
C VAL A 21 -0.38 -4.42 3.95
N TRP A 22 -1.55 -4.36 4.60
CA TRP A 22 -2.35 -5.54 4.89
C TRP A 22 -3.80 -5.16 5.13
N VAL A 23 -4.71 -6.05 4.75
CA VAL A 23 -6.15 -5.94 4.98
C VAL A 23 -6.62 -7.26 5.57
N ASP A 24 -7.43 -7.19 6.62
CA ASP A 24 -8.00 -8.39 7.25
C ASP A 24 -9.00 -9.09 6.32
N SER A 25 -9.10 -10.42 6.43
CA SER A 25 -10.04 -11.22 5.64
C SER A 25 -11.51 -10.86 5.86
N GLY A 26 -11.85 -10.34 7.05
CA GLY A 26 -13.19 -9.85 7.36
C GLY A 26 -13.46 -8.41 6.91
N ASN A 27 -12.49 -7.72 6.28
CA ASN A 27 -12.56 -6.30 5.92
C ASN A 27 -12.91 -5.38 7.10
N LEU A 28 -12.49 -5.74 8.32
CA LEU A 28 -12.76 -4.95 9.53
C LEU A 28 -11.63 -3.95 9.83
N ILE A 29 -10.39 -4.38 9.60
CA ILE A 29 -9.18 -3.62 9.92
C ILE A 29 -8.19 -3.69 8.77
N LEU A 30 -7.33 -2.68 8.69
CA LEU A 30 -6.20 -2.63 7.78
C LEU A 30 -4.97 -2.06 8.49
N TYR A 31 -3.81 -2.28 7.90
CA TYR A 31 -2.56 -1.68 8.34
C TYR A 31 -2.02 -0.74 7.27
N LEU A 32 -1.56 0.43 7.74
CA LEU A 32 -1.04 1.52 6.93
C LEU A 32 0.40 1.82 7.30
N ILE A 33 1.26 2.10 6.33
CA ILE A 33 2.61 2.59 6.59
C ILE A 33 2.79 3.96 5.94
N GLU A 34 3.34 4.93 6.69
CA GLU A 34 3.64 6.27 6.18
C GLU A 34 4.79 6.21 5.16
N LEU A 35 4.58 6.74 3.96
CA LEU A 35 5.55 6.61 2.85
C LEU A 35 6.78 7.50 2.98
N ASN A 36 6.64 8.67 3.61
CA ASN A 36 7.71 9.67 3.70
C ASN A 36 8.56 9.55 4.98
N ASN A 37 8.33 8.51 5.79
CA ASN A 37 9.00 8.30 7.06
C ASN A 37 9.77 6.98 7.04
N LYS A 38 11.11 7.08 7.04
CA LYS A 38 12.02 5.91 6.97
C LYS A 38 11.88 4.95 8.15
N ASN A 39 11.40 5.44 9.28
CA ASN A 39 11.19 4.65 10.50
C ASN A 39 9.70 4.43 10.77
N ALA A 40 8.86 4.53 9.73
CA ALA A 40 7.43 4.29 9.87
C ALA A 40 7.16 2.83 10.25
N PHE A 41 6.28 2.64 11.23
CA PHE A 41 5.74 1.34 11.57
C PHE A 41 4.31 1.21 11.05
N PRO A 42 3.86 0.00 10.70
CA PRO A 42 2.49 -0.24 10.32
C PRO A 42 1.51 0.16 11.44
N GLU A 43 0.62 1.11 11.15
CA GLU A 43 -0.45 1.54 12.04
C GLU A 43 -1.73 0.78 11.70
N LYS A 44 -2.34 0.16 12.71
CA LYS A 44 -3.67 -0.46 12.59
C LYS A 44 -4.74 0.63 12.51
N LYS A 45 -5.62 0.57 11.50
CA LYS A 45 -6.85 1.37 11.46
C LYS A 45 -8.09 0.52 11.17
N PRO A 46 -9.23 0.83 11.79
CA PRO A 46 -10.51 0.26 11.41
C PRO A 46 -10.97 0.81 10.06
N ILE A 47 -11.49 -0.06 9.21
CA ILE A 47 -11.95 0.30 7.86
C ILE A 47 -13.12 1.27 7.92
N SER A 48 -14.09 1.05 8.81
CA SER A 48 -15.26 1.93 8.97
C SER A 48 -14.88 3.38 9.24
N LYS A 49 -13.92 3.61 10.14
CA LYS A 49 -13.41 4.95 10.43
C LYS A 49 -12.74 5.58 9.21
N LEU A 50 -11.99 4.78 8.45
CA LEU A 50 -11.33 5.29 7.25
C LEU A 50 -12.36 5.66 6.16
N GLU A 51 -13.43 4.88 6.01
CA GLU A 51 -14.54 5.20 5.11
C GLU A 51 -15.21 6.51 5.52
N GLU A 52 -15.52 6.69 6.80
CA GLU A 52 -16.09 7.95 7.33
C GLU A 52 -15.21 9.15 7.00
N LEU A 53 -13.89 9.04 7.25
CA LEU A 53 -12.93 10.11 6.96
C LEU A 53 -12.85 10.44 5.46
N ILE A 54 -13.04 9.44 4.59
CA ILE A 54 -13.07 9.65 3.14
C ILE A 54 -14.38 10.29 2.70
N VAL A 55 -15.51 9.88 3.27
CA VAL A 55 -16.82 10.51 3.00
C VAL A 55 -16.83 11.97 3.43
N LEU A 56 -16.14 12.30 4.52
CA LEU A 56 -15.95 13.67 5.01
C LEU A 56 -14.88 14.46 4.27
N ASP A 57 -14.27 13.90 3.21
CA ASP A 57 -13.18 14.48 2.42
C ASP A 57 -11.94 14.88 3.24
N GLN A 58 -11.78 14.30 4.43
CA GLN A 58 -10.59 14.47 5.26
C GLN A 58 -9.45 13.57 4.78
N TRP A 59 -9.80 12.44 4.17
CA TRP A 59 -8.87 11.49 3.59
C TRP A 59 -9.28 11.19 2.15
N ARG A 60 -8.32 10.85 1.30
CA ARG A 60 -8.61 10.48 -0.09
C ARG A 60 -7.74 9.34 -0.59
N LYS A 61 -8.28 8.55 -1.50
CA LYS A 61 -7.50 7.57 -2.26
C LYS A 61 -6.75 8.24 -3.39
N ILE A 62 -5.48 7.91 -3.53
CA ILE A 62 -4.64 8.39 -4.63
C ILE A 62 -4.63 7.32 -5.73
N LYS A 63 -5.12 7.67 -6.93
CA LYS A 63 -5.15 6.76 -8.08
C LYS A 63 -3.77 6.53 -8.73
N GLU A 64 -2.89 7.53 -8.65
CA GLU A 64 -1.57 7.47 -9.27
C GLU A 64 -0.51 7.12 -8.22
N ASP A 65 -0.11 5.86 -8.19
CA ASP A 65 1.03 5.44 -7.38
C ASP A 65 2.34 5.71 -8.15
N LYS A 66 3.02 6.82 -7.79
CA LYS A 66 4.34 7.19 -8.33
C LYS A 66 5.45 6.18 -8.01
N TYR A 67 5.19 5.23 -7.12
CA TYR A 67 6.12 4.20 -6.69
C TYR A 67 5.86 2.84 -7.34
N ILE A 68 4.79 2.69 -8.13
CA ILE A 68 4.65 1.54 -9.04
C ILE A 68 5.69 1.73 -10.15
N LYS A 69 6.83 1.06 -10.01
CA LYS A 69 7.74 0.82 -11.13
C LYS A 69 7.15 -0.32 -11.95
N ASN A 70 6.60 0.02 -13.12
CA ASN A 70 6.36 -0.97 -14.16
C ASN A 70 7.73 -1.43 -14.65
N TYR A 71 8.27 -2.51 -14.07
CA TYR A 71 9.42 -3.18 -14.65
C TYR A 71 8.99 -3.82 -15.96
N SER A 72 9.83 -3.76 -17.00
CA SER A 72 9.54 -4.52 -18.22
C SER A 72 9.51 -6.00 -17.89
N SER A 73 8.67 -6.75 -18.58
CA SER A 73 8.57 -8.22 -18.45
C SER A 73 9.94 -8.91 -18.56
N GLU A 74 10.85 -8.36 -19.37
CA GLU A 74 12.22 -8.84 -19.54
C GLU A 74 13.09 -8.70 -18.28
N TYR A 75 12.93 -7.62 -17.50
CA TYR A 75 13.66 -7.43 -16.25
C TYR A 75 13.22 -8.44 -15.19
N GLU A 76 11.92 -8.69 -15.09
CA GLU A 76 11.36 -9.66 -14.15
C GLU A 76 11.84 -11.09 -14.45
N ILE A 77 11.77 -11.52 -15.72
CA ILE A 77 12.22 -12.86 -16.16
C ILE A 77 13.68 -13.10 -15.80
N LYS A 78 14.56 -12.10 -16.01
CA LYS A 78 15.98 -12.22 -15.67
C LYS A 78 16.19 -12.42 -14.18
N HIS A 79 15.44 -11.73 -13.31
CA HIS A 79 15.59 -11.87 -11.86
C HIS A 79 15.03 -13.20 -11.35
N TYR A 80 13.91 -13.67 -11.88
CA TYR A 80 13.38 -15.00 -11.56
C TYR A 80 14.36 -16.11 -11.96
N SER A 81 14.93 -16.05 -13.16
CA SER A 81 15.91 -17.04 -13.62
C SER A 81 17.15 -17.13 -12.73
N VAL A 82 17.63 -15.99 -12.22
CA VAL A 82 18.79 -15.95 -11.32
C VAL A 82 18.43 -16.54 -9.96
N ARG A 83 17.28 -16.17 -9.40
CA ARG A 83 16.79 -16.74 -8.12
C ARG A 83 16.64 -18.26 -8.21
N ASP A 84 15.99 -18.75 -9.26
CA ASP A 84 15.67 -20.16 -9.41
C ASP A 84 16.93 -20.99 -9.71
N SER A 85 17.97 -20.40 -10.31
CA SER A 85 19.27 -21.05 -10.52
C SER A 85 20.07 -21.32 -9.23
N ILE A 86 19.78 -20.60 -8.15
CA ILE A 86 20.48 -20.74 -6.86
C ILE A 86 19.90 -21.91 -6.04
N CYS A 87 18.62 -22.26 -6.25
CA CYS A 87 17.94 -23.34 -5.53
C CYS A 87 18.16 -24.74 -6.12
N LEU A 88 18.88 -24.88 -7.24
CA LEU A 88 19.15 -26.15 -7.93
C LEU A 88 20.60 -26.68 -7.70
N LYS A 89 21.22 -26.34 -6.58
CA LYS A 89 22.50 -26.94 -6.16
C LYS A 89 22.33 -27.80 -4.91
#